data_AF-A0A6P6DYQ1-F1
#
_entry.id   AF-A0A6P6DYQ1-F1
#
_cell.length_a   1.000
_cell.length_b   1.000
_cell.length_c   1.000
_cell.angle_alpha   90.00
_cell.angle_beta   90.00
_cell.angle_gamma   90.00
#
_symmetry.space_group_name_H-M   'P 1'
#
loop_
_entity.id
_entity.type
_entity.pdbx_description
1 polymer ?
#
loop_
_entity_poly.entity_id
_entity_poly.type
_entity_poly.pdbx_seq_one_letter_code
_entity_poly.pdbx_strand_id
1 'polypeptide(L)'
;MPPWSLGRATDVLQGHVASLSIPGARQLRRAPGEVCFPGGRREPTDRDDVATALREAQEEVGLLPHQVEVICCLVPSLIEKKNLVTPVVGFVDHNFEAQPNPDEVKDVFLVPLDYFLSPRVYYSRRFSQSGHSFLVHCFEYTCPEDGVTYFIRGMTAKFAIMVALIILEQKPTFEVEFNLNDLISSCEKQLLLYHATSKL
;
A
#
# COMPACT_ATOMS: atom_id res chain seq x y z
N MET A 1 1.77 -6.74 33.51
CA MET A 1 2.37 -5.80 32.56
C MET A 1 2.79 -6.59 31.35
N PRO A 2 2.39 -6.23 30.11
CA PRO A 2 2.72 -7.03 28.95
C PRO A 2 4.20 -6.81 28.56
N PRO A 3 4.85 -7.78 27.89
CA PRO A 3 6.31 -7.91 27.84
C PRO A 3 7.01 -7.00 26.82
N TRP A 4 6.32 -6.02 26.24
CA TRP A 4 6.83 -5.18 25.15
C TRP A 4 7.65 -3.97 25.61
N SER A 5 8.36 -4.08 26.74
CA SER A 5 9.18 -2.99 27.30
C SER A 5 10.23 -2.46 26.31
N LEU A 6 9.89 -1.29 25.74
CA LEU A 6 10.64 -0.09 25.32
C LEU A 6 12.03 -0.18 24.62
N GLY A 7 12.67 -1.35 24.52
CA GLY A 7 14.05 -1.48 24.00
C GLY A 7 14.18 -2.30 22.72
N ARG A 8 13.07 -2.78 22.13
CA ARG A 8 13.03 -3.59 20.89
C ARG A 8 12.05 -3.10 19.84
N ALA A 9 11.33 -2.02 20.10
CA ALA A 9 10.31 -1.51 19.18
C ALA A 9 10.91 -0.90 17.88
N THR A 10 12.21 -0.64 17.85
CA THR A 10 12.91 -0.08 16.68
C THR A 10 13.46 -1.13 15.72
N ASP A 11 13.56 -2.40 16.14
CA ASP A 11 14.18 -3.48 15.34
C ASP A 11 13.15 -4.43 14.70
N VAL A 12 11.85 -4.16 14.83
CA VAL A 12 10.75 -5.07 14.39
C VAL A 12 9.69 -4.36 13.54
N LEU A 13 10.07 -3.30 12.82
CA LEU A 13 9.20 -2.64 11.82
C LEU A 13 9.89 -2.56 10.46
N GLN A 14 10.39 -3.69 9.95
CA GLN A 14 10.68 -3.84 8.53
C GLN A 14 9.45 -4.41 7.82
N GLY A 15 8.52 -3.55 7.42
CA GLY A 15 7.59 -3.81 6.33
C GLY A 15 7.80 -2.68 5.32
N HIS A 16 7.86 -2.88 4.01
CA HIS A 16 6.85 -3.57 3.22
C HIS A 16 7.40 -4.05 1.88
N VAL A 17 6.94 -5.21 1.42
CA VAL A 17 7.14 -5.70 0.04
C VAL A 17 6.39 -4.78 -0.91
N ALA A 18 7.15 -4.04 -1.71
CA ALA A 18 6.67 -3.34 -2.88
C ALA A 18 7.12 -4.14 -4.11
N SER A 19 6.16 -4.61 -4.91
CA SER A 19 6.41 -5.32 -6.16
C SER A 19 6.37 -4.32 -7.33
N LEU A 20 7.24 -4.53 -8.32
CA LEU A 20 7.21 -3.82 -9.59
C LEU A 20 6.65 -4.75 -10.66
N SER A 21 5.45 -4.52 -11.19
CA SER A 21 4.85 -5.45 -12.15
C SER A 21 5.27 -5.22 -13.61
N ILE A 22 5.35 -6.28 -14.43
CA ILE A 22 5.67 -6.21 -15.87
C ILE A 22 4.41 -6.08 -16.77
N PRO A 23 4.51 -5.48 -17.99
CA PRO A 23 3.41 -5.47 -18.95
C PRO A 23 3.13 -6.88 -19.49
N GLY A 24 2.00 -7.47 -19.13
CA GLY A 24 1.51 -8.71 -19.76
C GLY A 24 0.98 -9.79 -18.82
N ALA A 25 1.14 -9.64 -17.50
CA ALA A 25 0.49 -10.50 -16.51
C ALA A 25 -1.03 -10.56 -16.75
N ARG A 26 -1.59 -11.77 -16.72
CA ARG A 26 -2.98 -12.03 -17.16
C ARG A 26 -3.96 -11.15 -16.40
N GLN A 27 -4.45 -10.11 -17.09
CA GLN A 27 -5.59 -9.24 -16.73
C GLN A 27 -5.40 -8.08 -15.73
N LEU A 28 -4.19 -7.58 -15.51
CA LEU A 28 -4.04 -6.22 -14.97
C LEU A 28 -4.03 -5.19 -16.10
N ARG A 29 -5.21 -4.62 -16.38
CA ARG A 29 -5.36 -3.38 -17.17
C ARG A 29 -4.75 -2.14 -16.50
N ARG A 30 -3.93 -2.29 -15.46
CA ARG A 30 -3.43 -1.18 -14.66
C ARG A 30 -1.92 -1.16 -14.60
N ALA A 31 -1.40 -0.20 -15.37
CA ALA A 31 -0.10 0.44 -15.31
C ALA A 31 1.14 -0.48 -15.18
N PRO A 32 1.58 -1.06 -16.29
CA PRO A 32 2.86 -1.76 -16.36
C PRO A 32 4.03 -0.91 -15.87
N GLY A 33 4.91 -1.49 -15.06
CA GLY A 33 6.10 -0.83 -14.52
C GLY A 33 5.83 0.15 -13.38
N GLU A 34 4.65 0.11 -12.77
CA GLU A 34 4.38 0.85 -11.53
C GLU A 34 4.67 0.02 -10.29
N VAL A 35 5.04 0.71 -9.21
CA VAL A 35 5.21 0.11 -7.89
C VAL A 35 3.84 -0.08 -7.24
N CYS A 36 3.51 -1.30 -6.87
CA CYS A 36 2.30 -1.65 -6.13
C CYS A 36 2.59 -2.61 -4.98
N PHE A 37 1.61 -2.75 -4.10
CA PHE A 37 1.58 -3.87 -3.16
C PHE A 37 1.07 -5.11 -3.88
N PRO A 38 1.44 -6.32 -3.42
CA PRO A 38 0.86 -7.56 -3.95
C PRO A 38 -0.66 -7.53 -3.85
N GLY A 39 -1.32 -7.98 -4.92
CA GLY A 39 -2.77 -7.97 -4.97
C GLY A 39 -3.33 -7.91 -6.39
N GLY A 40 -4.54 -8.39 -6.54
CA GLY A 40 -5.19 -8.47 -7.83
C GLY A 40 -6.70 -8.49 -7.73
N ARG A 41 -7.31 -9.14 -8.72
CA ARG A 41 -8.77 -9.12 -8.87
C ARG A 41 -9.35 -10.30 -8.11
N ARG A 42 -10.39 -10.02 -7.32
CA ARG A 42 -11.19 -11.07 -6.67
C ARG A 42 -11.72 -12.08 -7.68
N GLU A 43 -11.44 -13.35 -7.41
CA GLU A 43 -11.93 -14.49 -8.18
C GLU A 43 -13.19 -15.10 -7.55
N PRO A 44 -14.00 -15.86 -8.31
CA PRO A 44 -15.19 -16.54 -7.77
C PRO A 44 -14.90 -17.53 -6.63
N THR A 45 -13.66 -18.02 -6.56
CA THR A 45 -13.15 -18.94 -5.54
C THR A 45 -12.79 -18.24 -4.23
N ASP A 46 -12.57 -16.92 -4.27
CA ASP A 46 -12.18 -16.14 -3.11
C ASP A 46 -13.38 -15.86 -2.20
N ARG A 47 -13.34 -16.43 -0.99
CA ARG A 47 -14.42 -16.28 0.01
C ARG A 47 -14.65 -14.83 0.44
N ASP A 48 -13.59 -14.02 0.48
CA ASP A 48 -13.58 -12.64 0.92
C ASP A 48 -12.36 -11.89 0.32
N ASP A 49 -12.28 -10.59 0.58
CA ASP A 49 -11.20 -9.72 0.08
C ASP A 49 -9.83 -10.09 0.69
N VAL A 50 -9.82 -10.65 1.90
CA VAL A 50 -8.59 -11.15 2.56
C VAL A 50 -8.05 -12.37 1.83
N ALA A 51 -8.91 -13.33 1.48
CA ALA A 51 -8.54 -14.50 0.70
C ALA A 51 -7.98 -14.11 -0.67
N THR A 52 -8.57 -13.08 -1.30
CA THR A 52 -8.04 -12.50 -2.54
C THR A 52 -6.61 -11.99 -2.34
N ALA A 53 -6.37 -11.14 -1.33
CA ALA A 53 -5.05 -10.58 -1.06
C ALA A 53 -4.00 -11.66 -0.76
N LEU A 54 -4.37 -12.69 0.02
CA LEU A 54 -3.46 -13.78 0.36
C LEU A 54 -3.11 -14.66 -0.85
N ARG A 55 -4.10 -14.97 -1.70
CA ARG A 55 -3.88 -15.74 -2.94
C ARG A 55 -2.92 -14.99 -3.87
N GLU A 56 -3.19 -13.72 -4.13
CA GLU A 56 -2.38 -12.89 -5.03
C GLU A 56 -0.96 -12.69 -4.47
N ALA A 57 -0.81 -12.46 -3.16
CA ALA A 57 0.52 -12.38 -2.53
C ALA A 57 1.31 -13.69 -2.64
N GLN A 58 0.62 -14.83 -2.56
CA GLN A 58 1.24 -16.13 -2.79
C GLN A 58 1.67 -16.30 -4.26
N GLU A 59 0.83 -15.90 -5.21
CA GLU A 59 1.10 -16.01 -6.66
C GLU A 59 2.23 -15.07 -7.12
N GLU A 60 2.27 -13.85 -6.58
CA GLU A 60 3.21 -12.81 -7.00
C GLU A 60 4.59 -12.93 -6.33
N VAL A 61 4.63 -13.21 -5.03
CA VAL A 61 5.88 -13.15 -4.23
C VAL A 61 6.13 -14.41 -3.38
N GLY A 62 5.30 -15.45 -3.51
CA GLY A 62 5.48 -16.71 -2.79
C GLY A 62 5.07 -16.65 -1.31
N LEU A 63 4.37 -15.61 -0.86
CA LEU A 63 3.99 -15.46 0.55
C LEU A 63 2.89 -16.47 0.94
N LEU A 64 3.25 -17.47 1.75
CA LEU A 64 2.30 -18.50 2.18
C LEU A 64 1.37 -17.98 3.29
N PRO A 65 0.11 -18.43 3.37
CA PRO A 65 -0.85 -17.95 4.37
C PRO A 65 -0.42 -18.11 5.84
N HIS A 66 0.48 -19.04 6.15
CA HIS A 66 1.00 -19.22 7.51
C HIS A 66 2.19 -18.30 7.84
N GLN A 67 2.75 -17.62 6.84
CA GLN A 67 3.84 -16.65 6.99
C GLN A 67 3.32 -15.22 7.15
N VAL A 68 2.00 -15.03 7.27
CA VAL A 68 1.40 -13.72 7.43
C VAL A 68 0.26 -13.76 8.44
N GLU A 69 0.31 -12.85 9.41
CA GLU A 69 -0.79 -12.59 10.34
C GLU A 69 -1.56 -11.38 9.83
N VAL A 70 -2.78 -11.60 9.32
CA VAL A 70 -3.66 -10.51 8.88
C VAL A 70 -4.24 -9.78 10.08
N ILE A 71 -4.05 -8.46 10.13
CA ILE A 71 -4.43 -7.62 11.27
C ILE A 71 -5.74 -6.89 11.00
N CYS A 72 -5.87 -6.27 9.84
CA CYS A 72 -7.06 -5.50 9.49
C CYS A 72 -7.21 -5.28 7.98
N CYS A 73 -8.43 -4.87 7.59
CA CYS A 73 -8.67 -4.23 6.30
C CYS A 73 -8.81 -2.72 6.53
N LEU A 74 -8.14 -1.91 5.71
CA LEU A 74 -8.29 -0.46 5.74
C LEU A 74 -9.53 -0.01 4.95
N VAL A 75 -9.90 1.27 5.11
CA VAL A 75 -10.99 1.89 4.34
C VAL A 75 -10.69 1.74 2.83
N PRO A 76 -11.59 1.15 2.04
CA PRO A 76 -11.37 0.97 0.62
C PRO A 76 -11.20 2.30 -0.12
N SER A 77 -10.50 2.29 -1.26
CA SER A 77 -10.40 3.45 -2.16
C SER A 77 -10.87 3.09 -3.57
N LEU A 78 -11.51 4.04 -4.23
CA LEU A 78 -11.94 3.90 -5.63
C LEU A 78 -10.80 4.30 -6.57
N ILE A 79 -10.46 3.40 -7.49
CA ILE A 79 -9.65 3.70 -8.67
C ILE A 79 -10.59 3.84 -9.86
N GLU A 80 -10.62 5.03 -10.45
CA GLU A 80 -11.56 5.39 -11.53
C GLU A 80 -13.03 5.19 -11.08
N LYS A 81 -14.00 5.47 -11.95
CA LYS A 81 -15.42 5.52 -11.54
C LYS A 81 -16.02 4.19 -11.05
N LYS A 82 -15.33 3.04 -11.12
CA LYS A 82 -15.96 1.71 -10.93
C LYS A 82 -15.17 0.63 -10.19
N ASN A 83 -13.88 0.82 -9.86
CA ASN A 83 -13.09 -0.27 -9.26
C ASN A 83 -12.70 0.09 -7.83
N LEU A 84 -13.20 -0.69 -6.87
CA LEU A 84 -12.89 -0.56 -5.45
C LEU A 84 -11.66 -1.40 -5.12
N VAL A 85 -10.74 -0.85 -4.33
CA VAL A 85 -9.58 -1.57 -3.79
C VAL A 85 -9.66 -1.57 -2.27
N THR A 86 -9.62 -2.76 -1.69
CA THR A 86 -9.61 -3.00 -0.24
C THR A 86 -8.18 -3.34 0.19
N PRO A 87 -7.48 -2.47 0.94
CA PRO A 87 -6.15 -2.78 1.45
C PRO A 87 -6.24 -3.74 2.63
N VAL A 88 -5.45 -4.79 2.60
CA VAL A 88 -5.32 -5.77 3.69
C VAL A 88 -3.92 -5.60 4.30
N VAL A 89 -3.86 -5.42 5.61
CA VAL A 89 -2.61 -5.20 6.34
C VAL A 89 -2.30 -6.44 7.18
N GLY A 90 -1.07 -6.92 7.09
CA GLY A 90 -0.59 -8.06 7.87
C GLY A 90 0.88 -7.94 8.27
N PHE A 91 1.25 -8.64 9.33
CA PHE A 91 2.65 -8.84 9.70
C PHE A 91 3.20 -10.07 9.00
N VAL A 92 4.33 -9.90 8.33
CA VAL A 92 5.02 -10.98 7.62
C VAL A 92 6.04 -11.63 8.55
N ASP A 93 6.17 -12.95 8.48
CA ASP A 93 7.16 -13.71 9.24
C ASP A 93 8.59 -13.26 8.88
N HIS A 94 9.43 -13.07 9.88
CA HIS A 94 10.82 -12.65 9.71
C HIS A 94 11.70 -13.59 8.86
N ASN A 95 11.31 -14.86 8.68
CA ASN A 95 12.00 -15.83 7.84
C ASN A 95 11.44 -15.89 6.42
N PHE A 96 10.46 -15.06 6.08
CA PHE A 96 9.95 -14.99 4.72
C PHE A 96 11.03 -14.42 3.78
N GLU A 97 11.35 -15.19 2.75
CA GLU A 97 12.16 -14.74 1.62
C GLU A 97 11.25 -14.67 0.39
N ALA A 98 11.19 -13.48 -0.23
CA ALA A 98 10.34 -13.26 -1.40
C ALA A 98 10.82 -14.10 -2.60
N GLN A 99 9.87 -14.76 -3.25
CA GLN A 99 10.08 -15.51 -4.49
C GLN A 99 9.24 -14.86 -5.59
N PRO A 100 9.75 -13.78 -6.22
CA PRO A 100 8.99 -13.04 -7.22
C PRO A 100 8.69 -13.95 -8.43
N ASN A 101 7.41 -14.01 -8.81
CA ASN A 101 7.00 -14.66 -10.04
C ASN A 101 7.40 -13.80 -11.24
N PRO A 102 8.34 -14.23 -12.09
CA PRO A 102 8.87 -13.40 -13.17
C PRO A 102 7.85 -13.06 -14.25
N ASP A 103 6.72 -13.79 -14.32
CA ASP A 103 5.63 -13.50 -15.26
C ASP A 103 4.81 -12.26 -14.83
N GLU A 104 4.92 -11.85 -13.57
CA GLU A 104 4.09 -10.80 -13.00
C GLU A 104 4.89 -9.71 -12.29
N VAL A 105 5.95 -10.10 -11.59
CA VAL A 105 6.78 -9.26 -10.72
C VAL A 105 8.22 -9.21 -11.26
N LYS A 106 8.65 -8.01 -11.61
CA LYS A 106 10.02 -7.69 -12.03
C LYS A 106 10.98 -7.65 -10.85
N ASP A 107 10.54 -7.06 -9.74
CA ASP A 107 11.40 -6.76 -8.60
C ASP A 107 10.59 -6.63 -7.30
N VAL A 108 11.24 -6.93 -6.18
CA VAL A 108 10.68 -6.84 -4.82
C VAL A 108 11.68 -6.10 -3.94
N PHE A 109 11.21 -5.05 -3.28
CA PHE A 109 12.04 -4.26 -2.39
C PHE A 109 11.29 -3.86 -1.12
N LEU A 110 12.04 -3.44 -0.11
CA LEU A 110 11.52 -2.96 1.17
C LEU A 110 11.80 -1.48 1.34
N VAL A 111 10.85 -0.76 1.94
CA VAL A 111 11.00 0.64 2.33
C VAL A 111 10.69 0.78 3.81
N PRO A 112 11.55 1.41 4.62
CA PRO A 112 11.26 1.72 6.01
C PRO A 112 9.95 2.52 6.14
N LEU A 113 9.10 2.13 7.09
CA LEU A 113 7.77 2.74 7.21
C LEU A 113 7.82 4.24 7.53
N ASP A 114 8.83 4.67 8.29
CA ASP A 114 9.07 6.08 8.64
C ASP A 114 9.44 6.94 7.42
N TYR A 115 9.95 6.33 6.34
CA TYR A 115 10.21 7.01 5.07
C TYR A 115 8.94 7.66 4.51
N PHE A 116 7.77 7.06 4.73
CA PHE A 116 6.50 7.62 4.26
C PHE A 116 6.01 8.80 5.11
N LEU A 117 6.66 9.14 6.22
CA LEU A 117 6.36 10.32 7.02
C LEU A 117 7.45 11.39 6.91
N SER A 118 8.71 10.99 6.79
CA SER A 118 9.86 11.90 6.67
C SER A 118 10.76 11.50 5.49
N PRO A 119 10.27 11.59 4.24
CA PRO A 119 11.01 11.16 3.06
C PRO A 119 12.19 12.07 2.76
N ARG A 120 13.23 11.50 2.15
CA ARG A 120 14.36 12.28 1.64
C ARG A 120 14.00 13.01 0.35
N VAL A 121 13.26 12.35 -0.54
CA VAL A 121 12.78 12.91 -1.80
C VAL A 121 11.28 12.68 -1.91
N TYR A 122 10.53 13.78 -1.91
CA TYR A 122 9.08 13.78 -1.99
C TYR A 122 8.58 15.01 -2.74
N TYR A 123 7.52 14.80 -3.52
CA TYR A 123 6.73 15.85 -4.11
C TYR A 123 5.28 15.42 -4.24
N SER A 124 4.39 16.39 -4.38
CA SER A 124 2.96 16.14 -4.53
C SER A 124 2.39 16.89 -5.71
N ARG A 125 1.42 16.28 -6.39
CA ARG A 125 0.70 16.90 -7.50
C ARG A 125 -0.80 16.92 -7.21
N ARG A 126 -1.40 18.10 -7.26
CA ARG A 126 -2.86 18.25 -7.17
C ARG A 126 -3.49 17.88 -8.51
N PHE A 127 -4.47 16.99 -8.48
CA PHE A 127 -5.30 16.64 -9.61
C PHE A 127 -6.73 17.03 -9.33
N SER A 128 -7.38 17.67 -10.31
CA SER A 128 -8.79 18.01 -10.24
C SER A 128 -9.57 17.13 -11.19
N GLN A 129 -10.49 16.32 -10.67
CA GLN A 129 -11.39 15.49 -11.46
C GLN A 129 -12.82 15.64 -10.92
N SER A 130 -13.78 15.87 -11.81
CA SER A 130 -15.22 15.94 -11.45
C SER A 130 -15.51 16.89 -10.27
N GLY A 131 -14.85 18.06 -10.25
CA GLY A 131 -15.02 19.08 -9.20
C GLY A 131 -14.31 18.79 -7.87
N HIS A 132 -13.59 17.67 -7.75
CA HIS A 132 -12.85 17.29 -6.56
C HIS A 132 -11.34 17.37 -6.83
N SER A 133 -10.61 18.01 -5.92
CA SER A 133 -9.15 18.03 -5.94
C SER A 133 -8.60 16.96 -4.99
N PHE A 134 -7.74 16.09 -5.50
CA PHE A 134 -6.97 15.13 -4.69
C PHE A 134 -5.47 15.35 -4.88
N LEU A 135 -4.69 14.98 -3.87
CA LEU A 135 -3.25 15.13 -3.78
C LEU A 135 -2.57 13.80 -4.09
N VAL A 136 -1.92 13.74 -5.25
CA VAL A 136 -1.11 12.57 -5.59
C VAL A 136 0.26 12.75 -4.94
N HIS A 137 0.54 11.91 -3.96
CA HIS A 137 1.84 11.79 -3.31
C HIS A 137 2.81 11.00 -4.20
N CYS A 138 4.06 11.48 -4.31
CA CYS A 138 5.14 10.84 -5.03
C CYS A 138 6.40 10.82 -4.18
N PHE A 139 6.98 9.63 -4.03
CA PHE A 139 8.21 9.38 -3.29
C PHE A 139 9.25 8.78 -4.24
N GLU A 140 10.51 9.15 -4.05
CA GLU A 140 11.65 8.47 -4.66
C GLU A 140 12.45 7.84 -3.55
N TYR A 141 12.56 6.51 -3.53
CA TYR A 141 13.32 5.78 -2.52
C TYR A 141 14.51 5.10 -3.17
N THR A 142 15.71 5.43 -2.72
CA THR A 142 16.93 4.75 -3.14
C THR A 142 17.30 3.74 -2.08
N CYS A 143 17.30 2.46 -2.44
CA CYS A 143 17.69 1.35 -1.58
C CYS A 143 19.19 1.50 -1.21
N PRO A 144 19.54 1.60 0.09
CA PRO A 144 20.92 1.76 0.51
C PRO A 144 21.83 0.57 0.15
N GLU A 145 21.25 -0.63 0.05
CA GLU A 145 21.99 -1.88 -0.15
C GLU A 145 22.49 -2.05 -1.59
N ASP A 146 21.69 -1.69 -2.59
CA ASP A 146 21.98 -1.89 -4.02
C ASP A 146 22.04 -0.59 -4.84
N GLY A 147 21.61 0.54 -4.27
CA GLY A 147 21.57 1.84 -4.94
C GLY A 147 20.43 2.02 -5.96
N VAL A 148 19.51 1.05 -6.09
CA VAL A 148 18.38 1.12 -7.01
C VAL A 148 17.36 2.13 -6.48
N THR A 149 16.83 2.96 -7.38
CA THR A 149 15.83 3.98 -7.04
C THR A 149 14.45 3.58 -7.55
N TYR A 150 13.48 3.60 -6.63
CA TYR A 150 12.08 3.25 -6.86
C TYR A 150 11.19 4.48 -6.72
N PHE A 151 10.17 4.56 -7.59
CA PHE A 151 9.21 5.66 -7.61
C PHE A 151 7.86 5.15 -7.10
N ILE A 152 7.47 5.56 -5.88
CA ILE A 152 6.22 5.15 -5.24
C ILE A 152 5.23 6.30 -5.31
N ARG A 153 4.07 6.08 -5.94
CA ARG A 153 3.10 7.16 -6.20
C ARG A 153 1.66 6.70 -6.12
N GLY A 154 0.74 7.66 -6.17
CA GLY A 154 -0.70 7.38 -6.31
C GLY A 154 -1.27 6.62 -5.11
N MET A 155 -2.03 5.57 -5.37
CA MET A 155 -2.71 4.82 -4.30
C MET A 155 -1.76 4.00 -3.44
N THR A 156 -0.69 3.45 -4.01
CA THR A 156 0.37 2.77 -3.25
C THR A 156 0.95 3.72 -2.19
N ALA A 157 1.32 4.94 -2.61
CA ALA A 157 1.81 5.98 -1.73
C ALA A 157 0.78 6.37 -0.65
N LYS A 158 -0.49 6.55 -1.03
CA LYS A 158 -1.58 6.87 -0.10
C LYS A 158 -1.71 5.83 1.01
N PHE A 159 -1.76 4.54 0.67
CA PHE A 159 -1.91 3.48 1.66
C PHE A 159 -0.67 3.34 2.54
N ALA A 160 0.53 3.50 2.00
CA ALA A 160 1.76 3.50 2.78
C ALA A 160 1.76 4.62 3.83
N ILE A 161 1.36 5.83 3.46
CA ILE A 161 1.19 6.96 4.41
C ILE A 161 0.17 6.60 5.49
N MET A 162 -0.99 6.04 5.13
CA MET A 162 -2.02 5.66 6.10
C MET A 162 -1.50 4.65 7.12
N VAL A 163 -0.82 3.60 6.66
CA VAL A 163 -0.22 2.58 7.54
C VAL A 163 0.83 3.23 8.44
N ALA A 164 1.70 4.09 7.90
CA ALA A 164 2.72 4.79 8.67
C ALA A 164 2.11 5.68 9.76
N LEU A 165 1.07 6.45 9.43
CA LEU A 165 0.34 7.29 10.38
C LEU A 165 -0.29 6.48 11.51
N ILE A 166 -0.90 5.34 11.19
CA ILE A 166 -1.57 4.47 12.17
C ILE A 166 -0.55 3.81 13.11
N ILE A 167 0.56 3.30 12.57
CA ILE A 167 1.54 2.52 13.34
C ILE A 167 2.50 3.42 14.11
N LEU A 168 2.99 4.49 13.50
CA LEU A 168 4.02 5.34 14.08
C LEU A 168 3.45 6.51 14.88
N GLU A 169 2.17 6.85 14.67
CA GLU A 169 1.48 7.98 15.32
C GLU A 169 2.23 9.32 15.19
N GLN A 170 3.00 9.47 14.12
CA GLN A 170 3.79 10.67 13.84
C GLN A 170 3.16 11.48 12.71
N LYS A 171 3.35 12.81 12.75
CA LYS A 171 2.90 13.68 11.66
C LYS A 171 3.92 13.68 10.52
N PRO A 172 3.48 13.62 9.26
CA PRO A 172 4.36 13.71 8.12
C PRO A 172 4.96 15.12 8.00
N THR A 173 6.11 15.23 7.36
CA THR A 173 6.79 16.51 7.07
C THR A 173 6.16 17.27 5.91
N PHE A 174 5.05 16.78 5.37
CA PHE A 174 4.33 17.30 4.22
C PHE A 174 2.81 17.30 4.44
N GLU A 175 2.07 18.02 3.59
CA GLU A 175 0.61 18.06 3.64
C GLU A 175 -0.03 16.73 3.24
N VAL A 176 -1.05 16.29 3.98
CA VAL A 176 -1.89 15.13 3.65
C VAL A 176 -3.36 15.53 3.55
N GLU A 177 -4.13 14.74 2.80
CA GLU A 177 -5.55 15.02 2.54
C GLU A 177 -6.49 14.59 3.68
N PHE A 178 -6.01 13.75 4.60
CA PHE A 178 -6.84 13.18 5.66
C PHE A 178 -6.76 14.03 6.92
N ASN A 179 -7.87 14.09 7.65
CA ASN A 179 -7.85 14.63 9.01
C ASN A 179 -7.07 13.70 9.92
N LEU A 180 -5.88 14.12 10.35
CA LEU A 180 -5.01 13.35 11.24
C LEU A 180 -5.63 13.04 12.61
N ASN A 181 -6.61 13.85 13.06
CA ASN A 181 -7.30 13.62 14.32
C ASN A 181 -8.52 12.68 14.18
N ASP A 182 -8.90 12.35 12.93
CA ASP A 182 -10.08 11.55 12.60
C ASP A 182 -9.87 10.80 11.27
N LEU A 183 -8.80 10.00 11.22
CA LEU A 183 -8.27 9.44 9.97
C LEU A 183 -9.28 8.55 9.26
N ILE A 184 -9.90 7.62 10.00
CA ILE A 184 -10.85 6.63 9.46
C ILE A 184 -12.07 7.34 8.88
N SER A 185 -12.75 8.18 9.66
CA SER A 185 -13.96 8.85 9.18
C SER A 185 -13.66 9.89 8.10
N SER A 186 -12.47 10.48 8.07
CA SER A 186 -12.03 11.32 6.94
C SER A 186 -11.94 10.51 5.63
N CYS A 187 -11.37 9.32 5.69
CA CYS A 187 -11.26 8.42 4.53
C CYS A 187 -12.64 7.94 4.05
N GLU A 188 -13.54 7.56 4.97
CA GLU A 188 -14.90 7.14 4.65
C GLU A 188 -15.69 8.27 3.96
N LYS A 189 -15.58 9.50 4.47
CA LYS A 189 -16.23 10.68 3.86
C LYS A 189 -15.72 10.92 2.44
N GLN A 190 -14.41 10.84 2.21
CA GLN A 190 -13.84 10.97 0.87
C GLN A 190 -14.34 9.88 -0.08
N LEU A 191 -14.40 8.63 0.39
CA LEU A 191 -14.94 7.52 -0.40
C LEU A 191 -16.41 7.75 -0.79
N LEU A 192 -17.24 8.16 0.17
CA LEU A 192 -18.66 8.45 -0.06
C LEU A 192 -18.86 9.62 -1.04
N LEU A 193 -18.06 10.69 -0.92
CA LEU A 193 -18.09 11.84 -1.84
C LEU A 193 -17.73 11.41 -3.27
N TYR A 194 -16.67 10.60 -3.43
CA TYR A 194 -16.25 10.12 -4.74
C TYR A 194 -17.27 9.16 -5.37
N HIS A 195 -17.90 8.30 -4.55
CA HIS A 195 -18.97 7.41 -5.02
C HIS A 195 -20.26 8.15 -5.39
N ALA A 196 -20.64 9.18 -4.62
CA ALA A 196 -21.82 9.99 -4.93
C ALA A 196 -21.65 10.75 -6.27
N THR A 197 -20.43 11.20 -6.55
CA THR A 197 -20.12 12.00 -7.75
C THR A 197 -19.78 11.14 -8.97
N SER A 198 -19.44 9.85 -8.80
CA SER A 198 -19.26 8.91 -9.91
C SER A 198 -20.57 8.38 -10.51
N LYS A 199 -21.69 8.54 -9.79
CA LYS A 199 -23.06 8.18 -10.23
C LYS A 199 -23.77 9.28 -11.03
N LEU A 200 -23.17 10.47 -11.14
CA LEU A 200 -23.59 11.57 -12.01
C LEU A 200 -22.78 11.56 -13.32
#